data_AF-A0A164GGE5-F1
#
_entry.id   AF-A0A164GGE5-F1
#
_cell.length_a   1.000
_cell.length_b   1.000
_cell.length_c   1.000
_cell.angle_alpha   90.00
_cell.angle_beta   90.00
_cell.angle_gamma   90.00
#
_symmetry.space_group_name_H-M   'P 1'
#
loop_
_entity.id
_entity.type
_entity.pdbx_description
1 polymer ?
#
loop_
_entity_poly.entity_id
_entity_poly.type
_entity_poly.pdbx_seq_one_letter_code
_entity_poly.pdbx_strand_id
1 'polypeptide(L)'
;MGRPRKPTNLKVIAGTDTKHPQNGYEPEPELLAELEPPEHMPAKSAAVWREVAPMLRRIKVLTVADVFALEMLCDAIADYRRARGLRGDNFVTTSPKTGAEMLDQMLV
;
A
#
# COMPACT_ATOMS: atom_id res chain seq x y z
N MET A 1 -28.42 6.82 9.63
CA MET A 1 -26.96 6.52 9.67
C MET A 1 -26.58 6.42 11.15
N GLY A 2 -26.22 5.22 11.62
CA GLY A 2 -25.91 5.02 13.06
C GLY A 2 -24.59 5.67 13.43
N ARG A 3 -24.50 6.30 14.60
CA ARG A 3 -23.22 6.83 15.12
C ARG A 3 -22.36 5.64 15.55
N PRO A 4 -21.27 5.29 14.84
CA PRO A 4 -20.41 4.20 15.27
C PRO A 4 -19.86 4.51 16.65
N ARG A 5 -19.76 3.48 17.50
CA ARG A 5 -19.27 3.64 18.86
C ARG A 5 -17.80 4.03 18.80
N LYS A 6 -17.38 4.90 19.72
CA LYS A 6 -15.96 5.26 19.88
C LYS A 6 -15.15 4.01 20.26
N PRO A 7 -14.04 3.71 19.55
CA PRO A 7 -13.12 2.62 19.88
C PRO A 7 -12.68 2.62 21.34
N THR A 8 -12.43 1.45 21.92
CA THR A 8 -12.12 1.33 23.34
C THR A 8 -10.80 1.99 23.70
N ASN A 9 -9.76 1.85 22.87
CA ASN A 9 -8.47 2.53 23.05
C ASN A 9 -8.62 4.07 23.18
N LEU A 10 -9.50 4.69 22.37
CA LEU A 10 -9.74 6.13 22.41
C LEU A 10 -10.59 6.57 23.62
N LYS A 11 -11.34 5.66 24.26
CA LYS A 11 -12.03 5.94 25.53
C LYS A 11 -11.06 5.93 26.70
N VAL A 12 -10.13 4.96 26.70
CA VAL A 12 -9.07 4.83 27.71
C VAL A 12 -8.18 6.08 27.70
N ILE A 13 -7.67 6.46 26.53
CA ILE A 13 -6.82 7.68 26.38
C ILE A 13 -7.56 8.94 26.84
N ALA A 14 -8.86 9.04 26.58
CA ALA A 14 -9.67 10.20 26.96
C ALA A 14 -10.12 10.21 28.44
N GLY A 15 -9.82 9.16 29.21
CA GLY A 15 -10.32 9.02 30.59
C GLY A 15 -11.84 8.86 30.70
N THR A 16 -12.54 8.67 29.57
CA THR A 16 -13.99 8.41 29.51
C THR A 16 -14.31 6.92 29.58
N ASP A 17 -13.32 6.11 29.94
CA ASP A 17 -13.52 4.71 30.24
C ASP A 17 -14.37 4.61 31.52
N THR A 18 -15.58 4.09 31.37
CA THR A 18 -16.55 3.97 32.47
C THR A 18 -16.40 2.58 33.09
N LYS A 19 -16.84 2.40 34.33
CA LYS A 19 -16.85 1.10 35.03
C LYS A 19 -17.64 -0.02 34.32
N HIS A 20 -18.27 0.25 33.17
CA HIS A 20 -19.04 -0.73 32.42
C HIS A 20 -18.11 -1.72 31.69
N PRO A 21 -18.55 -2.98 31.51
CA PRO A 21 -17.80 -3.96 30.74
C PRO A 21 -17.46 -3.41 29.34
N GLN A 22 -16.18 -3.41 29.01
CA GLN A 22 -15.70 -3.07 27.67
C GLN A 22 -16.15 -4.13 26.66
N ASN A 23 -16.31 -3.73 25.40
CA ASN A 23 -16.53 -4.69 24.34
C ASN A 23 -15.21 -5.45 24.08
N GLY A 24 -15.07 -6.63 24.67
CA GLY A 24 -13.92 -7.51 24.40
C GLY A 24 -13.92 -8.13 22.99
N TYR A 25 -15.00 -7.94 22.22
CA TYR A 25 -15.13 -8.40 20.85
C TYR A 25 -14.86 -7.28 19.82
N GLU A 26 -14.11 -6.23 20.20
CA GLU A 26 -13.66 -5.25 19.22
C GLU A 26 -12.67 -5.96 18.26
N PRO A 27 -12.88 -5.90 16.93
CA PRO A 27 -12.01 -6.58 15.99
C PRO A 27 -10.64 -5.90 15.98
N GLU A 28 -9.60 -6.67 16.27
CA GLU A 28 -8.21 -6.23 16.14
C GLU A 28 -7.63 -6.73 14.80
N PRO A 29 -7.04 -5.84 13.99
CA PRO A 29 -6.44 -6.27 12.72
C PRO A 29 -5.19 -7.12 12.98
N GLU A 30 -5.14 -8.29 12.35
CA GLU A 30 -3.97 -9.15 12.39
C GLU A 30 -2.84 -8.54 11.56
N LEU A 31 -1.71 -8.25 12.19
CA LEU A 31 -0.53 -7.74 11.50
C LEU A 31 0.12 -8.85 10.67
N LEU A 32 0.54 -8.53 9.44
CA LEU A 32 1.18 -9.50 8.57
C LEU A 32 2.50 -9.99 9.21
N ALA A 33 2.63 -11.30 9.42
CA ALA A 33 3.81 -11.89 10.04
C ALA A 33 4.88 -12.28 9.01
N GLU A 34 4.47 -12.93 7.93
CA GLU A 34 5.35 -13.32 6.82
C GLU A 34 5.61 -12.11 5.92
N LEU A 35 6.88 -11.74 5.79
CA LEU A 35 7.29 -10.55 5.03
C LEU A 35 8.01 -10.90 3.73
N GLU A 36 8.19 -12.19 3.43
CA GLU A 36 8.66 -12.61 2.12
C GLU A 36 7.59 -12.35 1.04
N PRO A 37 8.01 -11.96 -0.18
CA PRO A 37 7.09 -11.77 -1.29
C PRO A 37 6.44 -13.10 -1.70
N PRO A 38 5.18 -13.08 -2.16
CA PRO A 38 4.52 -14.26 -2.73
C PRO A 38 5.32 -14.90 -3.87
N GLU A 39 5.26 -16.23 -3.98
CA GLU A 39 6.04 -16.98 -4.98
C GLU A 39 5.67 -16.62 -6.44
N HIS A 40 4.42 -16.22 -6.68
CA HIS A 40 3.95 -15.84 -8.02
C HIS A 40 4.42 -14.47 -8.47
N MET A 41 5.03 -13.69 -7.58
CA MET A 41 5.37 -12.29 -7.87
C MET A 41 6.59 -12.19 -8.80
N PRO A 42 6.57 -11.34 -9.84
CA PRO A 42 7.73 -11.11 -10.68
C PRO A 42 8.93 -10.59 -9.89
N ALA A 43 10.16 -10.96 -10.28
CA ALA A 43 11.38 -10.59 -9.56
C ALA A 43 11.54 -9.08 -9.32
N LYS A 44 11.15 -8.25 -10.30
CA LYS A 44 11.19 -6.77 -10.21
C LYS A 44 10.30 -6.24 -9.08
N SER A 45 9.11 -6.81 -8.93
CA SER A 45 8.12 -6.40 -7.95
C SER A 45 8.49 -6.96 -6.58
N ALA A 46 8.98 -8.21 -6.55
CA ALA A 46 9.46 -8.86 -5.33
C ALA A 46 10.64 -8.10 -4.70
N ALA A 47 11.47 -7.43 -5.51
CA ALA A 47 12.50 -6.54 -5.00
C ALA A 47 11.90 -5.34 -4.25
N VAL A 48 10.86 -4.70 -4.80
CA VAL A 48 10.14 -3.60 -4.12
C VAL A 48 9.48 -4.08 -2.84
N TRP A 49 8.87 -5.27 -2.86
CA TRP A 49 8.26 -5.85 -1.67
C TRP A 49 9.24 -5.94 -0.51
N ARG A 50 10.45 -6.46 -0.77
CA ARG A 50 11.52 -6.59 0.25
C ARG A 50 11.99 -5.23 0.80
N GLU A 51 11.81 -4.14 0.06
CA GLU A 51 12.08 -2.79 0.55
C GLU A 51 10.94 -2.28 1.45
N VAL A 52 9.69 -2.43 1.00
CA VAL A 52 8.53 -1.72 1.57
C VAL A 52 7.86 -2.50 2.71
N ALA A 53 7.72 -3.82 2.60
CA ALA A 53 7.01 -4.65 3.58
C ALA A 53 7.59 -4.53 5.01
N PRO A 54 8.93 -4.59 5.22
CA PRO A 54 9.50 -4.43 6.55
C PRO A 54 9.26 -3.03 7.13
N MET A 55 9.28 -1.99 6.29
CA MET A 55 9.02 -0.61 6.72
C MET A 55 7.59 -0.45 7.23
N LEU A 56 6.60 -0.92 6.47
CA LEU A 56 5.18 -0.85 6.83
C LEU A 56 4.86 -1.72 8.06
N ARG A 57 5.51 -2.88 8.18
CA ARG A 57 5.35 -3.75 9.34
C ARG A 57 5.89 -3.14 10.63
N ARG A 58 7.04 -2.46 10.56
CA ARG A 58 7.67 -1.78 11.71
C ARG A 58 6.77 -0.71 12.32
N ILE A 59 6.02 0.00 11.48
CA ILE A 59 5.07 1.04 11.93
C ILE A 59 3.66 0.50 12.22
N LYS A 60 3.47 -0.83 12.18
CA LYS A 60 2.18 -1.52 12.44
C LYS A 60 1.04 -1.09 11.53
N VAL A 61 1.35 -0.75 10.28
CA VAL A 61 0.35 -0.41 9.26
C VAL A 61 0.01 -1.61 8.37
N LEU A 62 0.95 -2.56 8.19
CA LEU A 62 0.73 -3.72 7.33
C LEU A 62 -0.01 -4.86 8.04
N THR A 63 -1.24 -5.11 7.59
CA THR A 63 -2.12 -6.18 8.08
C THR A 63 -2.25 -7.31 7.05
N VAL A 64 -2.81 -8.44 7.47
CA VAL A 64 -3.12 -9.56 6.56
C VAL A 64 -4.07 -9.14 5.43
N ALA A 65 -4.97 -8.19 5.68
CA ALA A 65 -5.91 -7.69 4.69
C ALA A 65 -5.24 -6.84 3.59
N ASP A 66 -4.04 -6.30 3.86
CA ASP A 66 -3.36 -5.36 2.96
C ASP A 66 -2.50 -6.06 1.90
N VAL A 67 -2.35 -7.39 1.94
CA VAL A 67 -1.46 -8.16 1.06
C VAL A 67 -1.71 -7.85 -0.43
N PHE A 68 -2.96 -7.92 -0.88
CA PHE A 68 -3.32 -7.60 -2.27
C PHE A 68 -3.00 -6.15 -2.66
N ALA A 69 -3.21 -5.21 -1.74
CA ALA A 69 -2.90 -3.80 -1.99
C ALA A 69 -1.39 -3.57 -2.07
N LEU A 70 -0.61 -4.28 -1.24
CA LEU A 70 0.85 -4.23 -1.26
C LEU A 70 1.41 -4.87 -2.54
N GLU A 71 0.83 -5.97 -3.04
CA GLU A 71 1.22 -6.58 -4.33
C GLU A 71 1.09 -5.56 -5.46
N MET A 72 -0.09 -4.92 -5.58
CA MET A 72 -0.35 -3.89 -6.59
C MET A 72 0.59 -2.69 -6.47
N LEU A 73 0.88 -2.23 -5.24
CA LEU A 73 1.83 -1.16 -5.00
C LEU A 73 3.23 -1.53 -5.50
N CYS A 74 3.68 -2.75 -5.21
CA CYS A 74 4.99 -3.23 -5.62
C CYS A 74 5.10 -3.32 -7.15
N ASP A 75 4.07 -3.81 -7.83
CA ASP A 75 4.02 -3.82 -9.30
C ASP A 75 4.09 -2.41 -9.88
N ALA A 76 3.26 -1.48 -9.39
CA ALA A 76 3.24 -0.10 -9.87
C ALA A 76 4.59 0.61 -9.71
N ILE A 77 5.26 0.43 -8.56
CA ILE A 77 6.59 1.00 -8.33
C ILE A 77 7.63 0.34 -9.24
N ALA A 78 7.57 -0.98 -9.43
CA ALA A 78 8.52 -1.69 -10.29
C ALA A 78 8.38 -1.25 -11.75
N ASP A 79 7.15 -1.10 -12.25
CA ASP A 79 6.87 -0.60 -13.59
C ASP A 79 7.28 0.85 -13.76
N TYR A 80 6.98 1.71 -12.78
CA TYR A 80 7.46 3.09 -12.79
C TYR A 80 8.99 3.17 -12.85
N ARG A 81 9.70 2.41 -12.00
CA ARG A 81 11.18 2.36 -12.00
C ARG A 81 11.73 1.88 -13.35
N ARG A 82 11.08 0.88 -13.96
CA ARG A 82 11.44 0.39 -15.30
C ARG A 82 11.24 1.47 -16.37
N ALA A 83 10.09 2.13 -16.39
CA ALA A 83 9.78 3.20 -17.33
C ALA A 83 10.79 4.36 -17.20
N ARG A 84 11.10 4.77 -15.96
CA ARG A 84 12.14 5.77 -15.65
C ARG A 84 13.52 5.37 -16.17
N GLY A 85 13.92 4.12 -15.98
CA GLY A 85 15.21 3.62 -16.46
C GLY A 85 15.34 3.66 -17.98
N LEU A 86 14.23 3.44 -18.71
CA LEU A 86 14.22 3.43 -20.17
C LEU A 86 14.04 4.82 -20.80
N ARG A 87 13.31 5.73 -20.14
CA ARG A 87 12.89 7.02 -20.72
C ARG A 87 13.47 8.26 -20.05
N GLY A 88 14.00 8.13 -18.83
CA GLY A 88 14.41 9.27 -18.02
C GLY A 88 13.21 10.18 -17.67
N ASP A 89 13.37 11.48 -17.91
CA ASP A 89 12.34 12.51 -17.67
C ASP A 89 11.39 12.74 -18.87
N ASN A 90 11.65 12.09 -20.01
CA ASN A 90 10.93 12.32 -21.27
C ASN A 90 9.74 11.36 -21.44
N PHE A 91 8.67 11.67 -20.72
CA PHE A 91 7.42 10.89 -20.71
C PHE A 91 6.38 11.34 -21.72
N VAL A 92 6.58 12.51 -22.33
CA VAL A 92 5.75 13.01 -23.42
C VAL A 92 6.49 12.76 -24.72
N THR A 93 5.84 12.07 -25.64
CA THR A 93 6.34 11.87 -27.01
C THR A 93 5.53 12.75 -27.96
N THR A 94 6.20 13.37 -28.92
CA THR A 94 5.56 14.20 -29.94
C THR A 94 5.45 13.46 -31.26
N SER A 95 4.27 13.52 -31.89
CA SER A 95 4.05 12.99 -33.24
C SER A 95 4.77 13.85 -34.27
N PRO A 96 5.68 13.29 -35.10
CA PRO A 96 6.37 14.06 -36.14
C PRO A 96 5.43 14.62 -37.22
N LYS A 97 4.25 14.01 -37.41
CA LYS A 97 3.30 14.39 -38.47
C LYS A 97 2.29 15.44 -38.06
N THR A 98 1.88 15.43 -36.79
CA THR A 98 0.77 16.27 -36.30
C THR A 98 1.18 17.22 -35.19
N GLY A 99 2.38 17.08 -34.62
CA GLY A 99 2.82 17.83 -33.44
C GLY A 99 2.07 17.47 -32.16
N ALA A 100 1.14 16.51 -32.20
CA ALA A 100 0.36 16.09 -31.04
C ALA A 100 1.26 15.44 -29.98
N GLU A 101 1.07 15.84 -28.73
CA GLU A 101 1.72 15.27 -27.56
C GLU A 101 0.92 14.08 -27.02
N MET A 102 1.62 13.02 -26.65
CA MET A 102 1.02 11.83 -26.03
C MET A 102 1.91 11.27 -24.93
N LEU A 103 1.28 10.78 -23.87
CA LEU A 103 1.97 10.02 -22.83
C LEU A 103 2.52 8.73 -23.43
N ASP A 104 3.74 8.40 -23.05
CA ASP A 104 4.39 7.19 -23.52
C ASP A 104 3.61 5.94 -23.08
N GLN A 105 3.49 4.96 -23.98
CA GLN A 105 2.77 3.72 -23.70
C GLN A 105 3.40 2.89 -22.58
N MET A 106 4.66 3.15 -22.21
CA MET A 106 5.32 2.49 -21.08
C MET A 106 4.83 2.98 -19.70
N LEU A 107 3.99 4.02 -19.65
CA LEU A 107 3.37 4.56 -18.42
C LEU A 107 1.89 4.19 -18.26
N VAL A 108 1.27 3.52 -19.23
CA VAL A 108 -0.17 3.22 -19.29
C VAL A 108 -0.43 1.74 -19.11
#